data_AF-A0AAZ1WY99-F1
#
_entry.id   AF-A0AAZ1WY99-F1
#
_cell.length_a   1.000
_cell.length_b   1.000
_cell.length_c   1.000
_cell.angle_alpha   90.00
_cell.angle_beta   90.00
_cell.angle_gamma   90.00
#
_symmetry.space_group_name_H-M   'P 1'
#
loop_
_entity.id
_entity.type
_entity.pdbx_description
1 polymer ?
#
loop_
_entity_poly.entity_id
_entity_poly.type
_entity_poly.pdbx_seq_one_letter_code
_entity_poly.pdbx_strand_id
1 'polypeptide(L)'
;MLCFAYKGMLKDEVGMRFTYQDNKGQTLTLTTNINTIFNKGFKWSYKCMNLRSSLQTQYIGSRYSLLEFYLYKDASGEDFFIDAVHIGKMATAIDENAVPNKRRPAPFEDSGRSFELISVSKHASSTSRISYEIKATPADCAFDFPLLGVGFLQMSNNSEDAAEFKEGAATVTIARPHRASPPLNGTFDAMIYGGRAEGLSVDISEEDLKYALEGIAGMGQVTVQKSGTCRHSQWSVKWLTKPGDQPLIQVDYSSVVGENVIVSATETRKGSLWIQSLTGDFFRVWENKPQVLMVWGLS
;
A
#
# COMPACT_ATOMS: atom_id res chain seq x y z
N MET A 1 10.46 -31.97 2.03
CA MET A 1 9.79 -31.55 0.79
C MET A 1 10.40 -30.22 0.37
N LEU A 2 10.83 -30.12 -0.88
CA LEU A 2 11.26 -28.86 -1.50
C LEU A 2 10.19 -28.51 -2.54
N CYS A 3 9.60 -27.33 -2.44
CA CYS A 3 8.66 -26.83 -3.44
C CYS A 3 9.10 -25.45 -3.94
N PHE A 4 8.91 -25.18 -5.23
CA PHE A 4 9.24 -23.88 -5.81
C PHE A 4 8.46 -23.64 -7.10
N ALA A 5 8.25 -22.36 -7.42
CA ALA A 5 7.73 -21.91 -8.70
C ALA A 5 8.90 -21.67 -9.66
N TYR A 6 8.72 -22.02 -10.93
CA TYR A 6 9.74 -21.84 -11.96
C TYR A 6 9.14 -21.42 -13.29
N LYS A 7 9.94 -20.73 -14.11
CA LYS A 7 9.62 -20.30 -15.47
C LYS A 7 10.88 -20.36 -16.33
N GLY A 8 10.80 -20.88 -17.55
CA GLY A 8 11.92 -20.97 -18.49
C GLY A 8 12.34 -22.41 -18.81
N MET A 9 13.58 -22.56 -19.28
CA MET A 9 14.10 -23.83 -19.82
C MET A 9 15.05 -24.52 -18.83
N LEU A 10 14.47 -25.23 -17.86
CA LEU A 10 15.24 -26.07 -16.93
C LEU A 10 15.55 -27.44 -17.54
N LYS A 11 16.73 -27.96 -17.25
CA LYS A 11 17.08 -29.36 -17.53
C LYS A 11 16.26 -30.28 -16.62
N ASP A 12 15.85 -31.43 -17.13
CA ASP A 12 15.04 -32.45 -16.42
C ASP A 12 15.83 -33.24 -15.35
N GLU A 13 16.71 -32.54 -14.64
CA GLU A 13 17.49 -33.05 -13.52
C GLU A 13 17.74 -31.93 -12.51
N VAL A 14 17.84 -32.29 -11.23
CA VAL A 14 18.26 -31.38 -10.17
C VAL A 14 19.45 -31.96 -9.46
N GLY A 15 20.44 -31.11 -9.16
CA GLY A 15 21.61 -31.51 -8.41
C GLY A 15 21.41 -31.23 -6.93
N MET A 16 22.04 -32.03 -6.08
CA MET A 16 22.08 -31.72 -4.65
C MET A 16 23.34 -32.26 -4.00
N ARG A 17 23.90 -31.45 -3.09
CA ARG A 17 24.97 -31.85 -2.19
C ARG A 17 24.39 -32.07 -0.81
N PHE A 18 24.63 -33.24 -0.22
CA PHE A 18 24.01 -33.65 1.04
C PHE A 18 24.97 -34.48 1.88
N THR A 19 24.71 -34.52 3.18
CA THR A 19 25.37 -35.43 4.12
C THR A 19 24.39 -36.51 4.57
N TYR A 20 24.87 -37.73 4.77
CA TYR A 20 24.09 -38.79 5.40
C TYR A 20 24.99 -39.70 6.23
N GLN A 21 24.40 -40.40 7.18
CA GLN A 21 25.07 -41.40 8.01
C GLN A 21 24.82 -42.78 7.39
N ASP A 22 25.89 -43.46 7.00
CA ASP A 22 25.81 -44.82 6.43
C ASP A 22 25.46 -45.86 7.51
N ASN A 23 25.30 -47.12 7.08
CA ASN A 23 24.98 -48.24 7.99
C ASN A 23 26.12 -48.57 8.98
N LYS A 24 27.33 -48.03 8.76
CA LYS A 24 28.49 -48.18 9.65
C LYS A 24 28.61 -47.02 10.64
N GLY A 25 27.68 -46.05 10.59
CA GLY A 25 27.67 -44.88 11.44
C GLY A 25 28.58 -43.75 10.99
N GLN A 26 29.23 -43.85 9.83
CA GLN A 26 30.10 -42.82 9.28
C GLN A 26 29.27 -41.76 8.53
N THR A 27 29.57 -40.49 8.77
CA THR A 27 28.92 -39.38 8.03
C THR A 27 29.70 -39.11 6.76
N LEU A 28 29.01 -39.25 5.61
CA LEU A 28 29.57 -39.03 4.28
C LEU A 28 28.90 -37.81 3.65
N THR A 29 29.66 -37.06 2.85
CA THR A 29 29.16 -35.94 2.03
C THR A 29 29.23 -36.33 0.58
N LEU A 30 28.10 -36.31 -0.12
CA LEU A 30 28.00 -36.70 -1.53
C LEU A 30 27.24 -35.65 -2.33
N THR A 31 27.49 -35.66 -3.64
CA THR A 31 26.70 -34.89 -4.61
C THR A 31 26.04 -35.87 -5.56
N THR A 32 24.75 -35.70 -5.80
CA THR A 32 23.99 -36.55 -6.72
C THR A 32 23.00 -35.71 -7.53
N ASN A 33 22.57 -36.26 -8.67
CA ASN A 33 21.53 -35.69 -9.51
C ASN A 33 20.27 -36.56 -9.43
N ILE A 34 19.12 -35.92 -9.27
CA ILE A 34 17.80 -36.56 -9.24
C ILE A 34 17.07 -36.16 -10.53
N ASN A 35 16.67 -37.15 -11.31
CA ASN A 35 15.87 -36.92 -12.51
C ASN A 35 14.47 -36.42 -12.13
N THR A 36 13.99 -35.39 -12.81
CA THR A 36 12.63 -34.85 -12.65
C THR A 36 12.19 -34.18 -13.93
N ILE A 37 10.90 -34.25 -14.25
CA ILE A 37 10.37 -33.61 -15.44
C ILE A 37 9.92 -32.19 -15.08
N PHE A 38 10.40 -31.22 -15.85
CA PHE A 38 9.96 -29.83 -15.80
C PHE A 38 9.13 -29.46 -17.04
N ASN A 39 8.09 -28.66 -16.82
CA ASN A 39 7.32 -28.06 -17.89
C ASN A 39 8.09 -26.85 -18.44
N LYS A 40 8.77 -27.06 -19.56
CA LYS A 40 9.60 -26.04 -20.21
C LYS A 40 8.72 -25.04 -20.95
N GLY A 41 8.95 -23.74 -20.72
CA GLY A 41 8.27 -22.69 -21.46
C GLY A 41 8.13 -21.37 -20.70
N PHE A 42 7.38 -20.45 -21.30
CA PHE A 42 7.20 -19.08 -20.82
C PHE A 42 6.07 -18.91 -19.79
N LYS A 43 5.47 -19.99 -19.30
CA LYS A 43 4.44 -19.96 -18.25
C LYS A 43 5.04 -20.41 -16.92
N TRP A 44 4.59 -19.78 -15.83
CA TRP A 44 4.95 -20.22 -14.49
C TRP A 44 4.40 -21.63 -14.23
N SER A 45 5.27 -22.49 -13.73
CA SER A 45 4.97 -23.85 -13.30
C SER A 45 5.37 -24.03 -11.84
N TYR A 46 4.87 -25.08 -11.21
CA TYR A 46 5.16 -25.39 -9.81
C TYR A 46 5.67 -26.81 -9.68
N LYS A 47 6.67 -27.04 -8.84
CA LYS A 47 7.20 -28.37 -8.55
C LYS A 47 7.34 -28.58 -7.06
N CYS A 48 6.95 -29.76 -6.58
CA CYS A 48 7.25 -30.26 -5.26
C CYS A 48 8.01 -31.59 -5.36
N MET A 49 9.19 -31.65 -4.73
CA MET A 49 10.07 -32.81 -4.74
C MET A 49 10.32 -33.32 -3.33
N ASN A 50 10.14 -34.64 -3.14
CA ASN A 50 10.51 -35.30 -1.91
C ASN A 50 11.98 -35.78 -1.98
N LEU A 51 12.90 -34.86 -1.69
CA LEU A 51 14.34 -35.12 -1.73
C LEU A 51 14.75 -36.31 -0.84
N ARG A 52 14.09 -36.50 0.31
CA ARG A 52 14.43 -37.57 1.24
C ARG A 52 14.13 -38.95 0.66
N SER A 53 12.94 -39.15 0.09
CA SER A 53 12.59 -40.45 -0.51
C SER A 53 13.45 -40.74 -1.74
N SER A 54 13.75 -39.71 -2.55
CA SER A 54 14.63 -39.85 -3.72
C SER A 54 16.07 -40.22 -3.34
N LEU A 55 16.56 -39.77 -2.18
CA LEU A 55 17.87 -40.20 -1.69
C LEU A 55 17.87 -41.61 -1.09
N GLN A 56 16.84 -41.94 -0.31
CA GLN A 56 16.75 -43.23 0.38
C GLN A 56 16.68 -44.42 -0.57
N THR A 57 16.25 -44.22 -1.82
CA THR A 57 16.28 -45.26 -2.86
C THR A 57 17.69 -45.61 -3.33
N GLN A 58 18.63 -44.67 -3.28
CA GLN A 58 19.98 -44.85 -3.83
C GLN A 58 21.08 -44.92 -2.75
N TYR A 59 20.87 -44.25 -1.61
CA TYR A 59 21.80 -44.19 -0.51
C TYR A 59 21.11 -44.71 0.75
N ILE A 60 21.46 -45.91 1.19
CA ILE A 60 20.88 -46.53 2.39
C ILE A 60 21.61 -46.00 3.63
N GLY A 61 20.84 -45.43 4.55
CA GLY A 61 21.37 -44.80 5.76
C GLY A 61 20.35 -43.93 6.49
N SER A 62 20.84 -43.12 7.42
CA SER A 62 20.02 -42.21 8.26
C SER A 62 20.61 -40.79 8.31
N ARG A 63 19.93 -39.86 8.98
CA ARG A 63 20.39 -38.47 9.21
C ARG A 63 20.82 -37.71 7.94
N TYR A 64 19.93 -37.67 6.95
CA TYR A 64 20.12 -36.87 5.73
C TYR A 64 20.02 -35.38 6.05
N SER A 65 21.02 -34.60 5.62
CA SER A 65 21.02 -33.15 5.67
C SER A 65 21.35 -32.58 4.29
N LEU A 66 20.52 -31.68 3.78
CA LEU A 66 20.76 -30.99 2.52
C LEU A 66 21.73 -29.82 2.77
N LEU A 67 22.80 -29.74 1.98
CA LEU A 67 23.74 -28.62 2.02
C LEU A 67 23.48 -27.63 0.89
N GLU A 68 23.38 -28.15 -0.34
CA GLU A 68 23.19 -27.33 -1.54
C GLU A 68 22.20 -27.99 -2.49
N PHE A 69 21.49 -27.15 -3.24
CA PHE A 69 20.55 -27.57 -4.27
C PHE A 69 20.85 -26.79 -5.55
N TYR A 70 20.93 -27.52 -6.66
CA TYR A 70 21.37 -27.02 -7.95
C TYR A 70 20.26 -27.22 -8.98
N LEU A 71 20.01 -26.16 -9.75
CA LEU A 71 19.14 -26.18 -10.92
C LEU A 71 20.00 -25.87 -12.13
N TYR A 72 19.81 -26.64 -13.20
CA TYR A 72 20.62 -26.54 -14.41
C TYR A 72 19.79 -26.03 -15.57
N LYS A 73 20.41 -25.24 -16.43
CA LYS A 73 19.84 -24.84 -17.71
C LYS A 73 19.77 -26.04 -18.66
N ASP A 74 18.73 -26.08 -19.48
CA ASP A 74 18.61 -27.04 -20.57
C ASP A 74 19.70 -26.80 -21.65
N ALA A 75 19.82 -27.70 -22.62
CA ALA A 75 20.72 -27.61 -23.77
C ALA A 75 20.54 -26.33 -24.60
N SER A 76 19.38 -25.64 -24.50
CA SER A 76 19.18 -24.34 -25.14
C SER A 76 20.01 -23.22 -24.51
N GLY A 77 20.45 -23.37 -23.25
CA GLY A 77 21.20 -22.35 -22.53
C GLY A 77 20.40 -21.11 -22.11
N GLU A 78 19.09 -21.09 -22.39
CA GLU A 78 18.20 -19.99 -22.01
C GLU A 78 18.10 -19.84 -20.49
N ASP A 79 17.79 -18.61 -20.05
CA ASP A 79 17.61 -18.32 -18.64
C ASP A 79 16.31 -18.92 -18.09
N PHE A 80 16.30 -19.13 -16.77
CA PHE A 80 15.13 -19.51 -16.02
C PHE A 80 15.01 -18.66 -14.75
N PHE A 81 13.79 -18.51 -14.28
CA PHE A 81 13.44 -17.74 -13.09
C PHE A 81 12.84 -18.68 -12.05
N ILE A 82 13.16 -18.43 -10.78
CA ILE A 82 12.68 -19.18 -9.63
C ILE A 82 12.02 -18.22 -8.65
N ASP A 83 10.89 -18.64 -8.09
CA ASP A 83 10.16 -17.89 -7.07
C ASP A 83 9.56 -18.87 -6.04
N ALA A 84 9.10 -18.35 -4.90
CA ALA A 84 8.30 -19.06 -3.90
C ALA A 84 8.94 -20.37 -3.41
N VAL A 85 10.24 -20.32 -3.14
CA VAL A 85 11.00 -21.46 -2.62
C VAL A 85 10.55 -21.77 -1.19
N HIS A 86 10.12 -23.01 -0.97
CA HIS A 86 9.71 -23.52 0.33
C HIS A 86 10.41 -24.86 0.63
N ILE A 87 11.02 -24.95 1.80
CA ILE A 87 11.62 -26.19 2.33
C ILE A 87 10.89 -26.53 3.63
N GLY A 88 10.20 -27.68 3.65
CA GLY A 88 9.36 -28.07 4.78
C GLY A 88 9.12 -29.57 4.88
N LYS A 89 8.38 -29.98 5.92
CA LYS A 89 8.02 -31.39 6.13
C LYS A 89 6.91 -31.86 5.18
N MET A 90 5.98 -30.98 4.82
CA MET A 90 4.83 -31.26 3.95
C MET A 90 4.93 -30.51 2.63
N ALA A 91 4.22 -30.97 1.61
CA ALA A 91 4.05 -30.23 0.36
C ALA A 91 3.13 -29.03 0.57
N THR A 92 3.44 -27.91 -0.08
CA THR A 92 2.61 -26.70 -0.03
C THR A 92 1.35 -26.82 -0.88
N ALA A 93 1.30 -27.79 -1.80
CA ALA A 93 0.17 -28.08 -2.65
C ALA A 93 0.10 -29.59 -2.96
N ILE A 94 -1.13 -30.10 -3.10
CA ILE A 94 -1.40 -31.50 -3.45
C ILE A 94 -1.36 -31.70 -4.97
N ASP A 95 -1.87 -30.73 -5.73
CA ASP A 95 -1.86 -30.73 -7.20
C ASP A 95 -0.96 -29.62 -7.71
N GLU A 96 0.16 -30.00 -8.34
CA GLU A 96 1.15 -29.09 -8.95
C GLU A 96 0.52 -28.26 -10.07
N ASN A 97 -0.41 -28.83 -10.85
CA ASN A 97 -1.05 -28.15 -11.98
C ASN A 97 -2.11 -27.15 -11.53
N ALA A 98 -2.66 -27.31 -10.33
CA ALA A 98 -3.59 -26.36 -9.75
C ALA A 98 -2.89 -25.08 -9.25
N VAL A 99 -1.61 -25.14 -8.87
CA VAL A 99 -0.91 -23.97 -8.28
C VAL A 99 -0.76 -22.82 -9.27
N PRO A 100 -0.32 -23.03 -10.53
CA PRO A 100 -0.32 -21.97 -11.54
C PRO A 100 -1.72 -21.38 -11.79
N ASN A 101 -2.77 -22.20 -11.72
CA ASN A 101 -4.15 -21.74 -11.88
C ASN A 101 -4.69 -20.97 -10.65
N LYS A 102 -4.14 -21.24 -9.47
CA LYS A 102 -4.45 -20.53 -8.22
C LYS A 102 -3.69 -19.20 -8.09
N ARG A 103 -2.47 -19.12 -8.63
CA ARG A 103 -1.71 -17.87 -8.80
C ARG A 103 -2.10 -17.20 -10.10
N ARG A 104 -3.34 -16.72 -10.18
CA ARG A 104 -3.70 -15.74 -11.21
C ARG A 104 -2.81 -14.50 -11.02
N PRO A 105 -2.38 -13.83 -12.10
CA PRO A 105 -1.74 -12.52 -11.98
C PRO A 105 -2.61 -11.61 -11.10
N ALA A 106 -1.97 -10.63 -10.45
CA ALA A 106 -2.69 -9.76 -9.54
C ALA A 106 -3.90 -9.19 -10.27
N PRO A 107 -5.11 -9.32 -9.71
CA PRO A 107 -6.29 -8.79 -10.38
C PRO A 107 -6.04 -7.29 -10.65
N PHE A 108 -6.33 -6.85 -11.87
CA PHE A 108 -6.24 -5.46 -12.31
C PHE A 108 -4.81 -4.90 -12.56
N GLU A 109 -3.79 -5.76 -12.65
CA GLU A 109 -2.40 -5.38 -12.98
C GLU A 109 -2.30 -4.48 -14.22
N ASP A 110 -3.01 -4.83 -15.31
CA ASP A 110 -3.04 -4.04 -16.56
C ASP A 110 -3.69 -2.65 -16.42
N SER A 111 -4.52 -2.45 -15.39
CA SER A 111 -5.23 -1.19 -15.15
C SER A 111 -4.58 -0.33 -14.06
N GLY A 112 -3.47 -0.79 -13.47
CA GLY A 112 -2.78 -0.11 -12.36
C GLY A 112 -3.60 -0.03 -11.07
N ARG A 113 -4.73 -0.76 -10.98
CA ARG A 113 -5.57 -0.80 -9.77
C ARG A 113 -5.14 -1.99 -8.94
N SER A 114 -5.07 -1.84 -7.62
CA SER A 114 -4.76 -2.96 -6.73
C SER A 114 -5.42 -2.79 -5.37
N PHE A 115 -5.45 -3.86 -4.60
CA PHE A 115 -5.89 -3.85 -3.21
C PHE A 115 -4.68 -3.96 -2.30
N GLU A 116 -4.61 -3.07 -1.32
CA GLU A 116 -3.61 -3.14 -0.24
C GLU A 116 -3.94 -4.29 0.71
N LEU A 117 -5.23 -4.46 1.03
CA LEU A 117 -5.69 -5.46 1.98
C LEU A 117 -7.02 -6.05 1.55
N ILE A 118 -7.14 -7.38 1.63
CA ILE A 118 -8.41 -8.08 1.51
C ILE A 118 -8.60 -8.93 2.77
N SER A 119 -9.71 -8.74 3.46
CA SER A 119 -10.11 -9.53 4.61
C SER A 119 -11.45 -10.22 4.35
N VAL A 120 -11.56 -11.47 4.81
CA VAL A 120 -12.76 -12.28 4.64
C VAL A 120 -13.17 -12.82 5.99
N SER A 121 -14.37 -12.48 6.43
CA SER A 121 -14.99 -12.97 7.66
C SER A 121 -16.22 -13.80 7.33
N LYS A 122 -16.43 -14.89 8.07
CA LYS A 122 -17.61 -15.74 7.92
C LYS A 122 -18.68 -15.25 8.89
N HIS A 123 -19.82 -14.79 8.39
CA HIS A 123 -20.85 -14.17 9.25
C HIS A 123 -21.90 -15.17 9.72
N ALA A 124 -22.40 -16.06 8.84
CA ALA A 124 -23.37 -17.08 9.19
C ALA A 124 -23.03 -18.43 8.54
N SER A 125 -23.10 -19.51 9.32
CA SER A 125 -23.17 -20.88 8.81
C SER A 125 -24.25 -21.67 9.52
N SER A 126 -25.46 -21.61 8.98
CA SER A 126 -26.43 -22.69 9.19
C SER A 126 -26.17 -23.80 8.16
N THR A 127 -26.81 -24.95 8.34
CA THR A 127 -26.75 -26.07 7.37
C THR A 127 -27.29 -25.71 5.98
N SER A 128 -28.06 -24.61 5.86
CA SER A 128 -28.72 -24.19 4.62
C SER A 128 -28.25 -22.84 4.06
N ARG A 129 -27.44 -22.06 4.79
CA ARG A 129 -26.95 -20.76 4.33
C ARG A 129 -25.56 -20.45 4.85
N ILE A 130 -24.64 -20.21 3.92
CA ILE A 130 -23.27 -19.78 4.19
C ILE A 130 -23.13 -18.35 3.70
N SER A 131 -22.64 -17.46 4.55
CA SER A 131 -22.38 -16.06 4.18
C SER A 131 -21.00 -15.62 4.62
N TYR A 132 -20.35 -14.87 3.73
CA TYR A 132 -19.05 -14.27 3.94
C TYR A 132 -19.17 -12.76 3.76
N GLU A 133 -18.48 -12.00 4.59
CA GLU A 133 -18.26 -10.57 4.40
C GLU A 133 -16.83 -10.41 3.91
N ILE A 134 -16.67 -9.72 2.78
CA ILE A 134 -15.37 -9.44 2.17
C ILE A 134 -15.16 -7.94 2.24
N LYS A 135 -14.08 -7.51 2.92
CA LYS A 135 -13.65 -6.11 2.95
C LYS A 135 -12.34 -5.98 2.20
N ALA A 136 -12.34 -5.15 1.16
CA ALA A 136 -11.18 -4.90 0.33
C ALA A 136 -10.83 -3.40 0.38
N THR A 137 -9.60 -3.10 0.78
CA THR A 137 -9.04 -1.75 0.85
C THR A 137 -8.21 -1.50 -0.41
N PRO A 138 -8.58 -0.54 -1.26
CA PRO A 138 -7.81 -0.19 -2.44
C PRO A 138 -6.47 0.47 -2.09
N ALA A 139 -5.41 0.13 -2.84
CA ALA A 139 -4.14 0.85 -2.80
C ALA A 139 -4.24 2.15 -3.62
N ASP A 140 -3.46 3.17 -3.24
CA ASP A 140 -3.28 4.44 -3.98
C ASP A 140 -4.59 5.08 -4.45
N CYS A 141 -5.63 4.95 -3.62
CA CYS A 141 -6.95 5.43 -3.91
C CYS A 141 -7.61 4.91 -5.20
N ALA A 142 -7.17 3.75 -5.68
CA ALA A 142 -7.85 3.05 -6.75
C ALA A 142 -9.35 2.92 -6.43
N PHE A 143 -10.16 3.08 -7.47
CA PHE A 143 -11.61 3.05 -7.39
C PHE A 143 -12.18 2.35 -8.63
N ASP A 144 -13.51 2.25 -8.71
CA ASP A 144 -14.20 1.67 -9.86
C ASP A 144 -13.84 0.18 -10.10
N PHE A 145 -13.75 -0.60 -9.02
CA PHE A 145 -13.58 -2.04 -9.15
C PHE A 145 -14.87 -2.71 -9.64
N PRO A 146 -14.79 -3.66 -10.58
CA PRO A 146 -15.97 -4.42 -11.00
C PRO A 146 -16.51 -5.30 -9.86
N LEU A 147 -17.78 -5.66 -9.96
CA LEU A 147 -18.40 -6.59 -9.02
C LEU A 147 -17.70 -7.95 -9.05
N LEU A 148 -17.52 -8.57 -7.88
CA LEU A 148 -16.94 -9.90 -7.80
C LEU A 148 -17.80 -10.91 -8.57
N GLY A 149 -17.15 -11.72 -9.41
CA GLY A 149 -17.80 -12.79 -10.17
C GLY A 149 -17.49 -14.17 -9.58
N VAL A 150 -18.43 -15.11 -9.71
CA VAL A 150 -18.20 -16.52 -9.42
C VAL A 150 -17.84 -17.25 -10.71
N GLY A 151 -16.56 -17.57 -10.89
CA GLY A 151 -16.04 -18.00 -12.20
C GLY A 151 -16.54 -19.33 -12.76
N PHE A 152 -17.21 -20.17 -11.96
CA PHE A 152 -17.70 -21.50 -12.37
C PHE A 152 -19.23 -21.59 -12.42
N LEU A 153 -19.96 -20.53 -12.07
CA LEU A 153 -21.42 -20.52 -12.07
C LEU A 153 -21.95 -19.62 -13.19
N GLN A 154 -23.11 -19.98 -13.76
CA GLN A 154 -23.80 -19.10 -14.69
C GLN A 154 -24.51 -17.99 -13.92
N MET A 155 -24.27 -16.75 -14.36
CA MET A 155 -24.94 -15.56 -13.86
C MET A 155 -26.39 -15.56 -14.37
N SER A 156 -27.37 -15.57 -13.46
CA SER A 156 -28.79 -15.58 -13.82
C SER A 156 -29.39 -14.18 -13.88
N ASN A 157 -28.96 -13.29 -12.98
CA ASN A 157 -29.41 -11.90 -12.91
C ASN A 157 -28.24 -11.02 -12.45
N ASN A 158 -28.15 -9.80 -12.99
CA ASN A 158 -27.19 -8.81 -12.51
C ASN A 158 -27.80 -7.41 -12.43
N SER A 159 -27.18 -6.63 -11.57
CA SER A 159 -27.29 -5.19 -11.44
C SER A 159 -25.86 -4.67 -11.22
N GLU A 160 -25.67 -3.36 -11.13
CA GLU A 160 -24.33 -2.83 -10.88
C GLU A 160 -23.74 -3.29 -9.53
N ASP A 161 -24.58 -3.43 -8.50
CA ASP A 161 -24.14 -3.72 -7.12
C ASP A 161 -24.56 -5.09 -6.60
N ALA A 162 -25.27 -5.90 -7.39
CA ALA A 162 -25.63 -7.25 -7.00
C ALA A 162 -25.71 -8.19 -8.20
N ALA A 163 -25.29 -9.43 -8.00
CA ALA A 163 -25.39 -10.50 -8.98
C ALA A 163 -25.82 -11.81 -8.33
N GLU A 164 -26.63 -12.57 -9.05
CA GLU A 164 -27.11 -13.88 -8.64
C GLU A 164 -26.57 -14.94 -9.60
N PHE A 165 -26.04 -16.02 -9.02
CA PHE A 165 -25.46 -17.15 -9.74
C PHE A 165 -26.17 -18.42 -9.32
N LYS A 166 -26.53 -19.28 -10.28
CA LYS A 166 -27.30 -20.51 -10.02
C LYS A 166 -26.61 -21.73 -10.60
N GLU A 167 -26.65 -22.82 -9.85
CA GLU A 167 -26.31 -24.16 -10.32
C GLU A 167 -27.19 -25.18 -9.60
N GLY A 168 -28.13 -25.78 -10.35
CA GLY A 168 -29.15 -26.67 -9.78
C GLY A 168 -30.00 -25.95 -8.71
N ALA A 169 -30.02 -26.50 -7.50
CA ALA A 169 -30.73 -25.92 -6.35
C ALA A 169 -29.89 -24.92 -5.53
N ALA A 170 -28.59 -24.80 -5.83
CA ALA A 170 -27.71 -23.87 -5.13
C ALA A 170 -27.76 -22.48 -5.77
N THR A 171 -27.94 -21.45 -4.95
CA THR A 171 -27.94 -20.06 -5.37
C THR A 171 -26.87 -19.32 -4.59
N VAL A 172 -25.98 -18.63 -5.30
CA VAL A 172 -24.96 -17.75 -4.73
C VAL A 172 -25.32 -16.31 -5.09
N THR A 173 -25.48 -15.48 -4.07
CA THR A 173 -25.76 -14.05 -4.25
C THR A 173 -24.55 -13.25 -3.82
N ILE A 174 -24.11 -12.35 -4.70
CA ILE A 174 -23.07 -11.36 -4.43
C ILE A 174 -23.75 -10.00 -4.34
N ALA A 175 -23.48 -9.25 -3.28
CA ALA A 175 -23.95 -7.89 -3.10
C ALA A 175 -22.78 -7.01 -2.65
N ARG A 176 -22.66 -5.82 -3.24
CA ARG A 176 -21.67 -4.79 -2.93
C ARG A 176 -22.38 -3.62 -2.24
N PRO A 177 -22.42 -3.62 -0.89
CA PRO A 177 -23.08 -2.54 -0.16
C PRO A 177 -22.31 -1.21 -0.23
N HIS A 178 -20.99 -1.26 -0.43
CA HIS A 178 -20.12 -0.09 -0.49
C HIS A 178 -19.18 -0.16 -1.69
N ARG A 179 -19.03 0.96 -2.40
CA ARG A 179 -18.03 1.14 -3.46
C ARG A 179 -16.79 1.81 -2.89
N ALA A 180 -15.66 1.62 -3.57
CA ALA A 180 -14.47 2.39 -3.29
C ALA A 180 -14.74 3.86 -3.66
N SER A 181 -14.65 4.77 -2.69
CA SER A 181 -14.83 6.20 -2.95
C SER A 181 -13.74 6.70 -3.91
N PRO A 182 -14.10 7.48 -4.94
CA PRO A 182 -13.12 8.07 -5.85
C PRO A 182 -12.22 9.08 -5.11
N PRO A 183 -11.02 9.39 -5.65
CA PRO A 183 -10.19 10.47 -5.16
C PRO A 183 -10.89 11.82 -5.30
N LEU A 184 -10.47 12.82 -4.51
CA LEU A 184 -10.92 14.20 -4.72
C LEU A 184 -10.38 14.73 -6.04
N ASN A 185 -11.19 15.53 -6.74
CA ASN A 185 -10.82 16.14 -8.01
C ASN A 185 -11.38 17.58 -8.10
N GLY A 186 -11.11 18.28 -9.19
CA GLY A 186 -11.56 19.66 -9.41
C GLY A 186 -10.60 20.68 -8.83
N THR A 187 -11.11 21.88 -8.57
CA THR A 187 -10.30 23.03 -8.16
C THR A 187 -10.90 23.77 -6.98
N PHE A 188 -10.04 24.45 -6.23
CA PHE A 188 -10.41 25.36 -5.16
C PHE A 188 -9.68 26.70 -5.31
N ASP A 189 -10.23 27.73 -4.70
CA ASP A 189 -9.59 29.03 -4.61
C ASP A 189 -9.15 29.30 -3.17
N ALA A 190 -7.97 29.88 -2.98
CA ALA A 190 -7.49 30.33 -1.68
C ALA A 190 -7.54 31.87 -1.61
N MET A 191 -8.16 32.40 -0.56
CA MET A 191 -8.34 33.84 -0.35
C MET A 191 -7.79 34.27 1.00
N ILE A 192 -6.95 35.30 0.98
CA ILE A 192 -6.36 35.90 2.17
C ILE A 192 -5.88 37.32 1.85
N TYR A 193 -5.88 38.22 2.84
CA TYR A 193 -5.46 39.63 2.68
C TYR A 193 -6.18 40.41 1.56
N GLY A 194 -7.38 39.99 1.17
CA GLY A 194 -8.14 40.58 0.08
C GLY A 194 -7.65 40.20 -1.33
N GLY A 195 -6.61 39.37 -1.44
CA GLY A 195 -6.20 38.74 -2.69
C GLY A 195 -6.67 37.29 -2.79
N ARG A 196 -6.58 36.72 -3.99
CA ARG A 196 -7.04 35.37 -4.28
C ARG A 196 -6.09 34.64 -5.24
N ALA A 197 -5.89 33.36 -4.97
CA ALA A 197 -5.27 32.40 -5.88
C ALA A 197 -6.37 31.47 -6.39
N GLU A 198 -6.64 31.54 -7.69
CA GLU A 198 -7.79 30.88 -8.33
C GLU A 198 -7.39 29.59 -9.04
N GLY A 199 -8.32 28.63 -9.12
CA GLY A 199 -8.19 27.44 -9.96
C GLY A 199 -7.11 26.46 -9.49
N LEU A 200 -6.85 26.40 -8.19
CA LEU A 200 -5.85 25.49 -7.62
C LEU A 200 -6.39 24.06 -7.67
N SER A 201 -5.67 23.16 -8.32
CA SER A 201 -6.02 21.74 -8.34
C SER A 201 -6.03 21.18 -6.91
N VAL A 202 -6.99 20.30 -6.59
CA VAL A 202 -6.98 19.59 -5.30
C VAL A 202 -5.72 18.72 -5.14
N ASP A 203 -5.19 18.22 -6.25
CA ASP A 203 -3.92 17.47 -6.28
C ASP A 203 -2.72 18.32 -6.69
N ILE A 204 -2.76 19.63 -6.42
CA ILE A 204 -1.60 20.52 -6.60
C ILE A 204 -0.37 20.00 -5.84
N SER A 205 0.83 20.35 -6.31
CA SER A 205 2.11 20.06 -5.63
C SER A 205 2.37 21.04 -4.48
N GLU A 206 3.29 20.71 -3.58
CA GLU A 206 3.70 21.62 -2.49
C GLU A 206 4.32 22.91 -3.05
N GLU A 207 5.13 22.77 -4.09
CA GLU A 207 5.85 23.85 -4.75
C GLU A 207 4.90 24.80 -5.48
N ASP A 208 3.95 24.25 -6.23
CA ASP A 208 2.98 25.06 -6.99
C ASP A 208 2.00 25.76 -6.05
N LEU A 209 1.55 25.09 -4.98
CA LEU A 209 0.68 25.72 -3.98
C LEU A 209 1.42 26.83 -3.24
N LYS A 210 2.68 26.61 -2.90
CA LYS A 210 3.54 27.66 -2.34
C LYS A 210 3.61 28.86 -3.29
N TYR A 211 3.96 28.63 -4.55
CA TYR A 211 4.08 29.71 -5.54
C TYR A 211 2.78 30.50 -5.71
N ALA A 212 1.64 29.80 -5.81
CA ALA A 212 0.33 30.42 -5.93
C ALA A 212 -0.02 31.30 -4.72
N LEU A 213 0.28 30.83 -3.50
CA LEU A 213 0.04 31.57 -2.27
C LEU A 213 0.99 32.78 -2.13
N GLU A 214 2.28 32.64 -2.46
CA GLU A 214 3.25 33.75 -2.42
C GLU A 214 2.91 34.85 -3.43
N GLY A 215 2.16 34.52 -4.49
CA GLY A 215 1.62 35.49 -5.45
C GLY A 215 0.55 36.43 -4.87
N ILE A 216 -0.07 36.08 -3.74
CA ILE A 216 -1.06 36.93 -3.07
C ILE A 216 -0.34 38.09 -2.38
N ALA A 217 -0.71 39.32 -2.75
CA ALA A 217 -0.14 40.52 -2.14
C ALA A 217 -0.33 40.49 -0.61
N GLY A 218 0.79 40.64 0.12
CA GLY A 218 0.80 40.59 1.58
C GLY A 218 1.14 39.22 2.19
N MET A 219 1.15 38.14 1.42
CA MET A 219 1.49 36.80 1.93
C MET A 219 2.96 36.69 2.39
N GLY A 220 3.89 37.29 1.63
CA GLY A 220 5.33 37.11 1.85
C GLY A 220 5.79 35.71 1.46
N GLN A 221 6.94 35.27 1.99
CA GLN A 221 7.42 33.89 1.76
C GLN A 221 6.78 32.92 2.76
N VAL A 222 6.37 31.77 2.25
CA VAL A 222 5.73 30.70 3.04
C VAL A 222 6.38 29.35 2.78
N THR A 223 6.19 28.42 3.72
CA THR A 223 6.45 26.99 3.53
C THR A 223 5.12 26.27 3.51
N VAL A 224 4.93 25.40 2.53
CA VAL A 224 3.75 24.54 2.39
C VAL A 224 4.21 23.10 2.60
N GLN A 225 3.42 22.32 3.32
CA GLN A 225 3.61 20.88 3.47
C GLN A 225 2.29 20.16 3.19
N LYS A 226 2.33 19.11 2.37
CA LYS A 226 1.23 18.20 2.07
C LYS A 226 1.28 17.03 3.04
N SER A 227 0.12 16.65 3.55
CA SER A 227 -0.06 15.46 4.36
C SER A 227 -1.40 14.80 4.06
N GLY A 228 -1.58 13.58 4.55
CA GLY A 228 -2.82 12.82 4.38
C GLY A 228 -2.81 11.96 3.11
N THR A 229 -4.00 11.73 2.54
CA THR A 229 -4.18 10.85 1.38
C THR A 229 -4.93 11.58 0.27
N CYS A 230 -5.04 10.98 -0.91
CA CYS A 230 -5.80 11.58 -2.02
C CYS A 230 -7.31 11.81 -1.70
N ARG A 231 -7.84 11.13 -0.67
CA ARG A 231 -9.24 11.26 -0.20
C ARG A 231 -9.36 12.19 1.01
N HIS A 232 -8.25 12.44 1.68
CA HIS A 232 -8.15 13.29 2.86
C HIS A 232 -6.86 14.09 2.76
N SER A 233 -6.85 15.04 1.84
CA SER A 233 -5.67 15.88 1.59
C SER A 233 -5.63 17.01 2.62
N GLN A 234 -4.47 17.18 3.23
CA GLN A 234 -4.23 18.19 4.25
C GLN A 234 -3.01 19.03 3.87
N TRP A 235 -3.14 20.33 4.07
CA TRP A 235 -2.10 21.30 3.74
C TRP A 235 -1.76 22.11 4.99
N SER A 236 -0.46 22.24 5.27
CA SER A 236 0.07 23.07 6.35
C SER A 236 0.83 24.24 5.74
N VAL A 237 0.40 25.47 6.04
CA VAL A 237 1.03 26.70 5.55
C VAL A 237 1.69 27.42 6.73
N LYS A 238 2.97 27.76 6.58
CA LYS A 238 3.75 28.49 7.58
C LYS A 238 4.37 29.73 6.97
N TRP A 239 4.13 30.88 7.58
CA TRP A 239 4.75 32.15 7.18
C TRP A 239 6.20 32.24 7.66
N LEU A 240 7.10 32.70 6.78
CA LEU A 240 8.52 32.88 7.08
C LEU A 240 8.90 34.36 7.25
N THR A 241 8.36 35.23 6.40
CA THR A 241 8.72 36.66 6.39
C THR A 241 7.70 37.56 7.08
N LYS A 242 6.53 37.03 7.44
CA LYS A 242 5.47 37.77 8.13
C LYS A 242 5.38 37.30 9.59
N PRO A 243 5.88 38.09 10.55
CA PRO A 243 5.79 37.76 11.96
C PRO A 243 4.39 38.07 12.52
N GLY A 244 4.08 37.49 13.68
CA GLY A 244 2.82 37.71 14.37
C GLY A 244 1.68 36.80 13.87
N ASP A 245 0.51 36.99 14.45
CA ASP A 245 -0.68 36.20 14.15
C ASP A 245 -1.23 36.53 12.75
N GLN A 246 -1.52 35.51 11.95
CA GLN A 246 -1.97 35.66 10.57
C GLN A 246 -3.45 35.23 10.46
N PRO A 247 -4.30 35.93 9.68
CA PRO A 247 -5.67 35.52 9.46
C PRO A 247 -5.76 34.13 8.80
N LEU A 248 -6.85 33.43 9.09
CA LEU A 248 -7.15 32.15 8.46
C LEU A 248 -7.37 32.32 6.96
N ILE A 249 -6.75 31.43 6.17
CA ILE A 249 -6.99 31.34 4.73
C ILE A 249 -8.44 30.86 4.53
N GLN A 250 -9.20 31.61 3.73
CA GLN A 250 -10.52 31.20 3.30
C GLN A 250 -10.39 30.36 2.03
N VAL A 251 -11.21 29.32 1.91
CA VAL A 251 -11.16 28.41 0.76
C VAL A 251 -12.54 28.33 0.13
N ASP A 252 -12.63 28.64 -1.17
CA ASP A 252 -13.80 28.35 -1.97
C ASP A 252 -13.59 27.00 -2.63
N TYR A 253 -14.40 26.03 -2.24
CA TYR A 253 -14.33 24.65 -2.72
C TYR A 253 -15.56 24.25 -3.54
N SER A 254 -16.33 25.23 -4.03
CA SER A 254 -17.54 25.00 -4.85
C SER A 254 -17.27 24.17 -6.11
N SER A 255 -16.05 24.21 -6.63
CA SER A 255 -15.60 23.46 -7.81
C SER A 255 -14.85 22.16 -7.47
N VAL A 256 -14.79 21.77 -6.20
CA VAL A 256 -14.20 20.50 -5.77
C VAL A 256 -15.22 19.37 -5.96
N VAL A 257 -14.79 18.31 -6.63
CA VAL A 257 -15.59 17.13 -6.93
C VAL A 257 -15.14 15.98 -6.05
N GLY A 258 -16.09 15.39 -5.33
CA GLY A 258 -15.83 14.25 -4.46
C GLY A 258 -17.09 13.81 -3.71
N GLU A 259 -17.00 12.67 -3.02
CA GLU A 259 -18.10 12.17 -2.20
C GLU A 259 -18.09 12.87 -0.83
N ASN A 260 -19.16 13.62 -0.50
CA ASN A 260 -19.34 14.33 0.77
C ASN A 260 -18.13 15.23 1.16
N VAL A 261 -17.70 16.09 0.24
CA VAL A 261 -16.54 16.97 0.44
C VAL A 261 -16.79 17.98 1.56
N ILE A 262 -15.87 18.05 2.51
CA ILE A 262 -15.84 19.06 3.58
C ILE A 262 -14.44 19.66 3.59
N VAL A 263 -14.36 20.99 3.49
CA VAL A 263 -13.11 21.75 3.58
C VAL A 263 -13.19 22.66 4.81
N SER A 264 -12.10 22.68 5.59
CA SER A 264 -11.97 23.57 6.74
C SER A 264 -10.53 24.06 6.88
N ALA A 265 -10.38 25.31 7.28
CA ALA A 265 -9.11 25.90 7.63
C ALA A 265 -9.05 26.12 9.14
N THR A 266 -7.96 25.69 9.78
CA THR A 266 -7.77 25.81 11.23
C THR A 266 -6.37 26.32 11.55
N GLU A 267 -6.29 27.09 12.63
CA GLU A 267 -5.02 27.63 13.11
C GLU A 267 -4.35 26.57 13.99
N THR A 268 -3.19 26.05 13.55
CA THR A 268 -2.45 25.02 14.32
C THR A 268 -1.49 25.62 15.33
N ARG A 269 -0.91 26.79 15.03
CA ARG A 269 0.01 27.52 15.91
C ARG A 269 -0.18 29.01 15.77
N LYS A 270 -0.45 29.67 16.90
CA LYS A 270 -0.59 31.12 16.96
C LYS A 270 0.75 31.82 16.83
N GLY A 271 0.81 32.76 15.90
CA GLY A 271 1.94 33.65 15.76
C GLY A 271 2.02 34.60 16.95
N SER A 272 3.19 34.71 17.58
CA SER A 272 3.44 35.67 18.65
C SER A 272 4.52 36.66 18.24
N LEU A 273 4.36 37.90 18.71
CA LEU A 273 5.42 38.89 18.64
C LEU A 273 6.22 38.79 19.94
N TRP A 274 7.48 38.34 19.85
CA TRP A 274 8.38 38.38 20.99
C TRP A 274 8.92 39.78 21.18
N ILE A 275 8.37 40.52 22.15
CA ILE A 275 8.92 41.80 22.61
C ILE A 275 9.85 41.51 23.78
N GLN A 276 11.17 41.62 23.59
CA GLN A 276 12.17 41.30 24.62
C GLN A 276 12.16 42.28 25.79
N SER A 277 11.80 43.54 25.57
CA SER A 277 11.65 44.54 26.64
C SER A 277 10.51 45.50 26.31
N LEU A 278 9.61 45.69 27.28
CA LEU A 278 8.68 46.80 27.25
C LEU A 278 9.42 48.01 27.83
N THR A 279 9.74 49.00 26.98
CA THR A 279 10.26 50.30 27.45
C THR A 279 9.20 51.02 28.29
N GLY A 280 9.63 51.86 29.23
CA GLY A 280 8.72 52.61 30.12
C GLY A 280 7.66 53.46 29.40
N ASP A 281 7.90 53.78 28.13
CA ASP A 281 6.95 54.48 27.26
C ASP A 281 5.68 53.68 26.96
N PHE A 282 5.72 52.35 26.98
CA PHE A 282 4.53 51.50 26.86
C PHE A 282 3.57 51.63 28.05
N PHE A 283 4.05 52.16 29.18
CA PHE A 283 3.29 52.35 30.42
C PHE A 283 2.99 53.81 30.71
N ARG A 284 3.29 54.73 29.79
CA ARG A 284 2.94 56.15 29.96
C ARG A 284 1.43 56.34 29.83
N VAL A 285 0.81 56.71 30.95
CA VAL A 285 -0.57 57.21 30.99
C VAL A 285 -0.54 58.72 30.89
N TRP A 286 -1.53 59.33 30.23
CA TRP A 286 -1.66 60.78 30.16
C TRP A 286 -1.92 61.33 31.57
N GLU A 287 -0.96 62.05 32.13
CA GLU A 287 -1.05 62.61 33.47
C GLU A 287 -0.64 64.09 33.45
N ASN A 288 -1.49 64.97 34.01
CA ASN A 288 -1.22 66.40 34.09
C ASN A 288 -0.28 66.78 35.25
N LYS A 289 0.27 65.78 35.98
CA LYS A 289 1.19 65.98 37.11
C LYS A 289 2.47 65.18 36.88
N PRO A 290 3.66 65.77 37.08
CA PRO A 290 4.92 65.07 36.91
C PRO A 290 5.02 63.91 37.92
N GLN A 291 5.25 62.69 37.44
CA GLN A 291 5.20 61.49 38.29
C GLN A 291 6.50 61.25 39.09
N VAL A 292 7.64 61.82 38.70
CA VAL A 292 8.88 61.83 39.49
C VAL A 292 9.66 63.10 39.19
N LEU A 293 10.03 63.87 40.23
CA LEU A 293 10.99 64.96 40.14
C LEU A 293 12.25 64.54 40.90
N MET A 294 13.34 64.26 40.19
CA MET A 294 14.64 64.01 40.85
C MET A 294 15.29 65.35 41.19
N VAL A 295 15.39 65.64 42.49
CA VAL A 295 16.17 66.76 43.01
C VAL A 295 17.53 66.21 43.42
N TRP A 296 18.58 66.58 42.67
CA TRP A 296 19.95 66.28 43.05
C TRP A 296 20.36 67.24 44.17
N GLY A 297 20.51 66.72 45.39
CA GLY A 297 21.14 67.44 46.49
C GLY A 297 22.66 67.37 46.35
N LEU A 298 23.30 68.50 46.08
CA LEU A 298 24.74 68.68 46.32
C LEU A 298 24.92 69.31 47.69
N SER A 299 25.15 68.47 48.70
CA SER A 299 25.97 68.73 49.90
C SER A 299 25.91 67.53 50.84
#